data_AF-A0A932JHC3-F1
#
_entry.id   AF-A0A932JHC3-F1
#
_cell.length_a   1.000
_cell.length_b   1.000
_cell.length_c   1.000
_cell.angle_alpha   90.00
_cell.angle_beta   90.00
_cell.angle_gamma   90.00
#
_symmetry.space_group_name_H-M   'P 1'
#
loop_
_entity.id
_entity.type
_entity.pdbx_description
1 polymer ?
#
loop_
_entity_poly.entity_id
_entity_poly.type
_entity_poly.pdbx_seq_one_letter_code
_entity_poly.pdbx_strand_id
1 'polypeptide(L)'
;MLDFDKLFKESKGKPILYKGSTISRLDEFPISNEDTLIISIEKTNSSCRQGVTIDVTGHFEIDGQVYKKGKGLRMLFWEDTYNEPLKVFTKKGSVGVYNIWETITYHPFKNELGETVNKEYKAVHYWFNGAGMIVEEIENGRRYHCNDFRPSENFDAIVFTVQRIVK
;
A
#
# COMPACT_ATOMS: atom_id res chain seq x y z
N MET A 1 -23.93 -0.64 -6.74
CA MET A 1 -22.52 -0.26 -6.49
C MET A 1 -21.77 -1.51 -6.09
N LEU A 2 -20.66 -1.85 -6.76
CA LEU A 2 -19.93 -3.08 -6.52
C LEU A 2 -19.18 -2.99 -5.19
N ASP A 3 -19.36 -3.98 -4.32
CA ASP A 3 -18.65 -4.06 -3.04
C ASP A 3 -17.55 -5.12 -3.13
N PHE A 4 -16.32 -4.69 -3.39
CA PHE A 4 -15.16 -5.59 -3.41
C PHE A 4 -14.94 -6.28 -2.06
N ASP A 5 -15.36 -5.66 -0.96
CA ASP A 5 -15.26 -6.24 0.38
C ASP A 5 -16.08 -7.52 0.50
N LYS A 6 -17.26 -7.55 -0.12
CA LYS A 6 -18.08 -8.76 -0.19
C LYS A 6 -17.38 -9.85 -1.02
N LEU A 7 -16.84 -9.50 -2.19
CA LEU A 7 -16.16 -10.46 -3.07
C LEU A 7 -14.91 -11.05 -2.41
N PHE A 8 -14.11 -10.24 -1.73
CA PHE A 8 -12.94 -10.73 -0.99
C PHE A 8 -13.33 -11.54 0.25
N LYS A 9 -14.45 -11.25 0.91
CA LYS A 9 -14.96 -12.12 1.99
C LYS A 9 -15.37 -13.49 1.45
N GLU A 10 -16.08 -13.53 0.33
CA GLU A 10 -16.48 -14.77 -0.35
C GLU A 10 -15.26 -15.58 -0.83
N SER A 11 -14.21 -14.91 -1.33
CA SER A 11 -12.95 -15.55 -1.73
C SER A 11 -12.02 -15.92 -0.57
N LYS A 12 -12.39 -15.58 0.67
CA LYS A 12 -11.54 -15.71 1.88
C LYS A 12 -10.20 -14.98 1.74
N GLY A 13 -10.23 -13.78 1.15
CA GLY A 13 -9.09 -12.90 0.92
C GLY A 13 -8.22 -13.28 -0.28
N LYS A 14 -8.59 -14.33 -1.03
CA LYS A 14 -7.88 -14.72 -2.25
C LYS A 14 -8.13 -13.73 -3.39
N PRO A 15 -7.23 -13.64 -4.37
CA PRO A 15 -7.48 -12.89 -5.60
C PRO A 15 -8.80 -13.30 -6.26
N ILE A 16 -9.48 -12.34 -6.85
CA ILE A 16 -10.78 -12.52 -7.51
C ILE A 16 -10.65 -12.21 -9.00
N LEU A 17 -11.34 -12.97 -9.85
CA LEU A 17 -11.45 -12.65 -11.28
C LEU A 17 -12.65 -11.74 -11.49
N TYR A 18 -12.43 -10.57 -12.08
CA TYR A 18 -13.47 -9.59 -12.33
C TYR A 18 -13.27 -8.91 -13.69
N LYS A 19 -14.28 -8.99 -14.57
CA LYS A 19 -14.25 -8.39 -15.92
C LYS A 19 -12.96 -8.70 -16.72
N GLY A 20 -12.39 -9.91 -16.53
CA GLY A 20 -11.17 -10.36 -17.21
C GLY A 20 -9.86 -9.97 -16.53
N SER A 21 -9.90 -9.21 -15.43
CA SER A 21 -8.73 -8.86 -14.63
C SER A 21 -8.71 -9.63 -13.31
N THR A 22 -7.52 -10.04 -12.88
CA THR A 22 -7.30 -10.54 -11.52
C THR A 22 -7.14 -9.34 -10.59
N ILE A 23 -7.97 -9.26 -9.56
CA ILE A 23 -7.92 -8.22 -8.53
C ILE A 23 -7.46 -8.83 -7.22
N SER A 24 -6.48 -8.20 -6.59
CA SER A 24 -5.92 -8.60 -5.30
C SER A 24 -5.99 -7.45 -4.28
N ARG A 25 -5.83 -7.72 -2.99
CA ARG A 25 -5.63 -6.69 -1.94
C ARG A 25 -4.18 -6.55 -1.52
N LEU A 26 -3.40 -7.58 -1.79
CA LEU A 26 -1.99 -7.68 -1.54
C LEU A 26 -1.40 -8.48 -2.70
N ASP A 27 -0.25 -8.01 -3.17
CA ASP A 27 0.59 -8.74 -4.10
C ASP A 27 1.83 -9.24 -3.34
N GLU A 28 2.31 -10.41 -3.72
CA GLU A 28 3.61 -10.89 -3.29
C GLU A 28 4.60 -10.62 -4.42
N PHE A 29 5.36 -9.53 -4.27
CA PHE A 29 6.40 -9.16 -5.22
C PHE A 29 7.65 -10.01 -4.94
N PRO A 30 8.07 -10.89 -5.85
CA PRO A 30 9.22 -11.76 -5.63
C PRO A 30 10.50 -10.93 -5.49
N ILE A 31 11.41 -11.27 -4.61
CA ILE A 31 12.71 -10.59 -4.47
C ILE A 31 13.81 -11.57 -4.04
N SER A 32 15.04 -11.25 -4.40
CA SER A 32 16.24 -11.84 -3.79
C SER A 32 16.81 -10.89 -2.73
N ASN A 33 17.50 -11.44 -1.73
CA ASN A 33 18.19 -10.58 -0.77
C ASN A 33 19.19 -9.67 -1.50
N GLU A 34 19.27 -8.43 -1.03
CA GLU A 34 20.07 -7.35 -1.63
C GLU A 34 19.52 -6.77 -2.95
N ASP A 35 18.33 -7.21 -3.39
CA ASP A 35 17.58 -6.47 -4.41
C ASP A 35 17.29 -5.06 -3.88
N THR A 36 17.58 -4.06 -4.71
CA THR A 36 17.21 -2.67 -4.45
C THR A 36 15.96 -2.32 -5.22
N LEU A 37 14.92 -1.86 -4.54
CA LEU A 37 13.66 -1.44 -5.12
C LEU A 37 13.58 0.09 -5.20
N ILE A 38 13.03 0.59 -6.31
CA ILE A 38 12.54 1.96 -6.46
C ILE A 38 11.01 1.90 -6.49
N ILE A 39 10.39 2.80 -5.73
CA ILE A 39 8.94 2.98 -5.70
C ILE A 39 8.64 4.36 -6.26
N SER A 40 7.85 4.39 -7.31
CA SER A 40 7.45 5.64 -7.97
C SER A 40 5.94 5.72 -8.02
N ILE A 41 5.38 6.80 -7.49
CA ILE A 41 3.96 7.11 -7.59
C ILE A 41 3.78 7.94 -8.86
N GLU A 42 3.08 7.38 -9.84
CA GLU A 42 2.92 7.98 -11.17
C GLU A 42 1.72 8.92 -11.23
N LYS A 43 0.64 8.54 -10.53
CA LYS A 43 -0.61 9.29 -10.52
C LYS A 43 -1.41 8.99 -9.25
N THR A 44 -2.10 10.00 -8.75
CA THR A 44 -3.17 9.84 -7.75
C THR A 44 -4.43 10.56 -8.23
N ASN A 45 -5.59 9.98 -7.91
CA ASN A 45 -6.92 10.51 -8.24
C ASN A 45 -7.90 10.21 -7.10
N SER A 46 -7.55 10.67 -5.89
CA SER A 46 -8.40 10.54 -4.71
C SER A 46 -8.46 11.86 -3.94
N SER A 47 -9.54 12.04 -3.17
CA SER A 47 -9.62 13.16 -2.22
C SER A 47 -8.87 12.88 -0.91
N CYS A 48 -8.41 11.65 -0.71
CA CYS A 48 -7.64 11.24 0.46
C CYS A 48 -6.19 11.03 0.06
N ARG A 49 -5.27 11.33 0.97
CA ARG A 49 -3.84 11.13 0.73
C ARG A 49 -3.57 9.66 0.45
N GLN A 50 -2.85 9.36 -0.62
CA GLN A 50 -2.56 7.99 -1.06
C GLN A 50 -1.09 7.61 -0.81
N GLY A 51 -0.86 6.31 -0.67
CA GLY A 51 0.49 5.76 -0.59
C GLY A 51 0.54 4.26 -0.85
N VAL A 52 1.73 3.72 -0.65
CA VAL A 52 2.09 2.32 -0.88
C VAL A 52 2.77 1.77 0.36
N THR A 53 2.49 0.52 0.68
CA THR A 53 3.25 -0.24 1.69
C THR A 53 4.10 -1.31 1.04
N ILE A 54 5.37 -1.38 1.48
CA ILE A 54 6.22 -2.56 1.29
C ILE A 54 6.33 -3.27 2.66
N ASP A 55 5.76 -4.46 2.77
CA ASP A 55 5.76 -5.31 3.98
C ASP A 55 6.77 -6.45 3.82
N VAL A 56 7.82 -6.45 4.64
CA VAL A 56 8.87 -7.47 4.60
C VAL A 56 8.87 -8.30 5.88
N THR A 57 8.96 -9.62 5.74
CA THR A 57 9.39 -10.50 6.85
C THR A 57 10.92 -10.52 6.89
N GLY A 58 11.50 -9.48 7.50
CA GLY A 58 12.94 -9.25 7.48
C GLY A 58 13.30 -7.82 7.84
N HIS A 59 14.11 -7.16 7.01
CA HIS A 59 14.53 -5.78 7.23
C HIS A 59 14.79 -5.04 5.90
N PHE A 60 14.90 -3.72 5.98
CA PHE A 60 15.32 -2.86 4.89
C PHE A 60 16.66 -2.20 5.22
N GLU A 61 17.38 -1.80 4.19
CA GLU A 61 18.52 -0.89 4.28
C GLU A 61 18.28 0.29 3.33
N ILE A 62 18.37 1.50 3.85
CA ILE A 62 18.22 2.75 3.09
C ILE A 62 19.39 3.65 3.49
N ASP A 63 20.13 4.13 2.48
CA ASP A 63 21.33 4.96 2.69
C ASP A 63 22.31 4.36 3.72
N GLY A 64 22.54 3.04 3.65
CA GLY A 64 23.41 2.31 4.58
C GLY A 64 22.85 2.12 5.99
N GLN A 65 21.70 2.70 6.33
CA GLN A 65 21.02 2.50 7.61
C GLN A 65 20.07 1.30 7.57
N VAL A 66 20.20 0.42 8.55
CA VAL A 66 19.35 -0.78 8.69
C VAL A 66 18.09 -0.47 9.50
N TYR A 67 16.91 -0.76 8.91
CA TYR A 67 15.60 -0.62 9.54
C TYR A 67 15.00 -2.00 9.82
N LYS A 68 14.82 -2.35 11.10
CA LYS A 68 14.30 -3.64 11.53
C LYS A 68 13.39 -3.50 12.74
N LYS A 69 12.26 -4.23 12.75
CA LYS A 69 11.33 -4.30 13.88
C LYS A 69 10.79 -5.73 14.03
N GLY A 70 11.07 -6.38 15.16
CA GLY A 70 10.56 -7.74 15.42
C GLY A 70 10.84 -8.73 14.27
N LYS A 71 9.79 -9.42 13.81
CA LYS A 71 9.87 -10.41 12.71
C LYS A 71 9.60 -9.81 11.31
N GLY A 72 9.11 -8.58 11.23
CA GLY A 72 8.77 -7.94 9.96
C GLY A 72 8.49 -6.45 10.10
N LEU A 73 8.62 -5.73 8.99
CA LEU A 73 8.57 -4.28 8.94
C LEU A 73 7.70 -3.84 7.76
N ARG A 74 6.84 -2.85 8.00
CA ARG A 74 6.06 -2.17 6.96
C ARG A 74 6.65 -0.78 6.77
N MET A 75 7.09 -0.49 5.55
CA MET A 75 7.47 0.87 5.16
C MET A 75 6.37 1.48 4.31
N LEU A 76 6.01 2.71 4.65
CA LEU A 76 4.94 3.48 4.00
C LEU A 76 5.60 4.53 3.10
N PHE A 77 5.18 4.59 1.84
CA PHE A 77 5.65 5.53 0.83
C PHE A 77 4.44 6.37 0.38
N TRP A 78 4.42 7.65 0.72
CA TRP A 78 3.30 8.54 0.46
C TRP A 78 3.50 9.34 -0.83
N GLU A 79 2.41 9.73 -1.50
CA GLU A 79 2.42 10.45 -2.78
C GLU A 79 3.17 11.80 -2.78
N ASP A 80 3.30 12.41 -1.61
CA ASP A 80 3.90 13.72 -1.38
C ASP A 80 5.31 13.62 -0.77
N THR A 81 5.89 12.41 -0.73
CA THR A 81 7.20 12.15 -0.14
C THR A 81 8.15 11.59 -1.18
N TYR A 82 9.39 12.10 -1.20
CA TYR A 82 10.45 11.52 -2.02
C TYR A 82 10.91 10.19 -1.42
N ASN A 83 11.07 9.18 -2.27
CA ASN A 83 11.39 7.82 -1.85
C ASN A 83 12.80 7.46 -2.30
N GLU A 84 13.71 7.27 -1.34
CA GLU A 84 15.03 6.72 -1.61
C GLU A 84 14.93 5.25 -2.04
N PRO A 85 15.84 4.76 -2.90
CA PRO A 85 15.96 3.34 -3.18
C PRO A 85 16.14 2.53 -1.90
N LEU A 86 15.41 1.42 -1.79
CA LEU A 86 15.43 0.57 -0.61
C LEU A 86 16.00 -0.80 -0.95
N LYS A 87 17.02 -1.23 -0.21
CA LYS A 87 17.55 -2.58 -0.31
C LYS A 87 16.76 -3.51 0.60
N VAL A 88 16.34 -4.66 0.09
CA VAL A 88 15.44 -5.59 0.79
C VAL A 88 16.18 -6.84 1.24
N PHE A 89 15.87 -7.28 2.46
CA PHE A 89 16.29 -8.58 2.98
C PHE A 89 15.10 -9.32 3.58
N THR A 90 14.72 -10.44 2.98
CA THR A 90 13.52 -11.22 3.33
C THR A 90 13.87 -12.66 3.73
N LYS A 91 12.98 -13.28 4.50
CA LYS A 91 12.99 -14.73 4.78
C LYS A 91 12.05 -15.54 3.88
N LYS A 92 11.29 -14.88 3.00
CA LYS A 92 10.19 -15.50 2.23
C LYS A 92 10.40 -15.53 0.72
N GLY A 93 11.48 -14.92 0.20
CA GLY A 93 11.68 -14.72 -1.24
C GLY A 93 10.74 -13.70 -1.88
N SER A 94 10.00 -12.93 -1.07
CA SER A 94 9.07 -11.90 -1.53
C SER A 94 8.88 -10.79 -0.48
N VAL A 95 8.28 -9.69 -0.93
CA VAL A 95 7.68 -8.63 -0.10
C VAL A 95 6.20 -8.50 -0.43
N GLY A 96 5.39 -8.14 0.57
CA GLY A 96 4.00 -7.77 0.37
C GLY A 96 3.89 -6.34 -0.15
N VAL A 97 3.11 -6.13 -1.20
CA VAL A 97 2.85 -4.80 -1.79
C VAL A 97 1.35 -4.53 -1.76
N TYR A 98 0.95 -3.36 -1.24
CA TYR A 98 -0.44 -2.91 -1.24
C TYR A 98 -0.57 -1.40 -1.09
N ASN A 99 -1.66 -0.83 -1.58
CA ASN A 99 -1.95 0.59 -1.40
C ASN A 99 -2.50 0.89 0.01
N ILE A 100 -2.24 2.11 0.47
CA ILE A 100 -2.74 2.69 1.70
C ILE A 100 -3.35 4.06 1.40
N TRP A 101 -4.22 4.52 2.29
CA TRP A 101 -4.71 5.89 2.26
C TRP A 101 -4.87 6.45 3.67
N GLU A 102 -4.86 7.77 3.78
CA GLU A 102 -5.11 8.50 5.02
C GLU A 102 -6.55 9.00 5.04
N THR A 103 -7.30 8.69 6.10
CA THR A 103 -8.57 9.35 6.39
C THR A 103 -8.43 10.26 7.60
N ILE A 104 -9.28 11.28 7.65
CA ILE A 104 -9.41 12.17 8.80
C ILE A 104 -10.64 11.73 9.59
N THR A 105 -10.45 11.43 10.86
CA THR A 105 -11.53 11.20 11.82
C THR A 105 -11.52 12.27 12.90
N TYR A 106 -12.70 12.53 13.46
CA TYR A 106 -12.87 13.48 14.55
C TYR A 106 -13.32 12.73 15.80
N HIS A 107 -12.55 12.84 16.87
CA HIS A 107 -12.92 12.25 18.16
C HIS A 107 -13.13 13.35 19.20
N PRO A 108 -14.22 13.26 20.00
CA PRO A 108 -14.45 14.21 21.07
C PRO A 108 -13.36 14.05 22.13
N PHE A 109 -12.79 15.16 22.58
CA PHE A 109 -11.86 15.20 23.70
C PHE A 109 -12.14 16.41 24.60
N LYS A 110 -11.71 16.31 25.86
CA LYS A 110 -11.79 17.41 26.83
C LYS A 110 -10.52 18.27 26.72
N ASN A 111 -10.67 19.55 26.40
CA ASN A 111 -9.55 20.49 26.41
C ASN A 111 -9.16 20.86 27.87
N GLU A 112 -8.11 21.68 28.02
CA GLU A 112 -7.61 22.12 29.33
C GLU A 112 -8.64 22.90 30.16
N LEU A 113 -9.67 23.44 29.51
CA LEU A 113 -10.78 24.17 30.14
C LEU A 113 -11.97 23.26 30.49
N GLY A 114 -11.89 21.96 30.20
CA GLY A 114 -12.98 21.00 30.44
C GLY A 114 -14.08 21.00 29.38
N GLU A 115 -13.90 21.72 28.26
CA GLU A 115 -14.84 21.80 27.16
C GLU A 115 -14.67 20.59 26.23
N THR A 116 -15.79 20.07 25.70
CA THR A 116 -15.73 19.02 24.68
C THR A 116 -15.49 19.66 23.32
N VAL A 117 -14.35 19.34 22.71
CA VAL A 117 -14.03 19.77 21.35
C VAL A 117 -13.68 18.56 20.50
N ASN A 118 -13.83 18.68 19.18
CA ASN A 118 -13.45 17.61 18.25
C ASN A 118 -11.99 17.77 17.84
N LYS A 119 -11.15 16.80 18.18
CA LYS A 119 -9.77 16.75 17.68
C LYS A 119 -9.71 15.93 16.41
N GLU A 120 -8.93 16.44 15.48
CA GLU A 120 -8.60 15.75 14.24
C GLU A 120 -7.58 14.64 14.49
N TYR A 121 -7.85 13.46 13.95
CA TYR A 121 -6.97 12.31 13.95
C TYR A 121 -6.81 11.80 12.52
N LYS A 122 -5.56 11.54 12.13
CA LYS A 122 -5.24 10.88 10.86
C LYS A 122 -5.15 9.39 11.09
N ALA A 123 -5.87 8.62 10.27
CA ALA A 123 -5.86 7.17 10.32
C ALA A 123 -5.38 6.60 8.98
N VAL A 124 -4.42 5.68 9.04
CA VAL A 124 -3.91 4.96 7.86
C VAL A 124 -4.73 3.68 7.66
N HIS A 125 -5.13 3.45 6.42
CA HIS A 125 -6.13 2.46 6.05
C HIS A 125 -5.67 1.62 4.85
N TYR A 126 -6.07 0.34 4.82
CA TYR A 126 -5.77 -0.62 3.75
C TYR A 126 -6.73 -1.82 3.81
N TRP A 127 -6.86 -2.55 2.69
CA TRP A 127 -7.58 -3.84 2.58
C TRP A 127 -9.07 -3.86 2.98
N PHE A 128 -9.79 -2.74 2.92
CA PHE A 128 -11.24 -2.74 3.17
C PHE A 128 -12.03 -1.93 2.15
N ASN A 129 -13.34 -2.17 2.12
CA ASN A 129 -14.31 -1.57 1.21
C ASN A 129 -13.88 -1.69 -0.26
N GLY A 130 -13.70 -0.56 -0.94
CA GLY A 130 -13.32 -0.47 -2.35
C GLY A 130 -11.91 -0.97 -2.69
N ALA A 131 -11.07 -1.24 -1.68
CA ALA A 131 -9.68 -1.60 -1.90
C ALA A 131 -9.51 -2.86 -2.75
N GLY A 132 -8.76 -2.68 -3.82
CA GLY A 132 -8.37 -3.70 -4.77
C GLY A 132 -7.29 -3.15 -5.70
N MET A 133 -6.51 -4.07 -6.26
CA MET A 133 -5.35 -3.78 -7.10
C MET A 133 -5.40 -4.64 -8.35
N ILE A 134 -5.15 -4.04 -9.50
CA ILE A 134 -4.78 -4.75 -10.73
C ILE A 134 -3.26 -4.62 -10.88
N VAL A 135 -2.61 -5.74 -11.15
CA VAL A 135 -1.14 -5.83 -11.28
C VAL A 135 -0.77 -6.03 -12.74
N GLU A 136 0.09 -5.16 -13.24
CA GLU A 136 0.65 -5.19 -14.58
C GLU A 136 2.16 -5.49 -14.48
N GLU A 137 2.63 -6.53 -15.15
CA GLU A 137 4.06 -6.81 -15.25
C GLU A 137 4.72 -5.79 -16.18
N ILE A 138 5.82 -5.19 -15.75
CA ILE A 138 6.61 -4.23 -16.53
C ILE A 138 8.09 -4.64 -16.48
N GLU A 139 8.93 -3.96 -17.25
CA GLU A 139 10.36 -4.22 -17.20
C GLU A 139 10.91 -4.01 -15.78
N ASN A 140 11.60 -5.03 -15.27
CA ASN A 140 12.23 -5.05 -13.95
C ASN A 140 11.26 -4.89 -12.75
N GLY A 141 9.94 -4.98 -12.95
CA GLY A 141 9.01 -4.70 -11.86
C GLY A 141 7.55 -4.89 -12.21
N ARG A 142 6.70 -4.22 -11.43
CA ARG A 142 5.25 -4.21 -11.61
C ARG A 142 4.70 -2.80 -11.50
N ARG A 143 3.64 -2.53 -12.26
CA ARG A 143 2.76 -1.37 -12.09
C ARG A 143 1.47 -1.82 -11.43
N TYR A 144 0.99 -1.01 -10.50
CA TYR A 144 -0.18 -1.29 -9.68
C TYR A 144 -1.23 -0.21 -9.93
N HIS A 145 -2.43 -0.63 -10.31
CA HIS A 145 -3.59 0.23 -10.49
C HIS A 145 -4.55 -0.06 -9.34
N CYS A 146 -4.76 0.90 -8.44
CA CYS A 146 -5.45 0.65 -7.18
C CYS A 146 -6.67 1.56 -6.96
N ASN A 147 -7.65 1.01 -6.25
CA ASN A 147 -8.74 1.77 -5.64
C ASN A 147 -8.42 2.13 -4.17
N ASP A 148 -9.06 3.17 -3.66
CA ASP A 148 -9.10 3.50 -2.22
C ASP A 148 -10.33 2.85 -1.53
N PHE A 149 -10.77 3.41 -0.39
CA PHE A 149 -11.95 2.92 0.32
C PHE A 149 -13.26 3.06 -0.48
N ARG A 150 -13.31 3.92 -1.49
CA ARG A 150 -14.52 4.18 -2.26
C ARG A 150 -14.77 3.04 -3.24
N PRO A 151 -16.01 2.52 -3.30
CA PRO A 151 -16.39 1.58 -4.35
C PRO A 151 -16.21 2.21 -5.73
N SER A 152 -15.27 1.70 -6.51
CA SER A 152 -14.94 2.16 -7.86
C SER A 152 -14.49 0.98 -8.71
N GLU A 153 -14.71 1.01 -10.02
CA GLU A 153 -14.22 -0.03 -10.93
C GLU A 153 -13.05 0.47 -11.79
N ASN A 154 -12.57 1.69 -11.56
CA ASN A 154 -11.60 2.36 -12.44
C ASN A 154 -10.13 2.10 -12.05
N PHE A 155 -9.85 1.70 -10.81
CA PHE A 155 -8.49 1.39 -10.31
C PHE A 155 -7.48 2.53 -10.50
N ASP A 156 -7.94 3.77 -10.43
CA ASP A 156 -7.13 4.97 -10.71
C ASP A 156 -6.88 5.86 -9.49
N ALA A 157 -7.29 5.44 -8.28
CA ALA A 157 -7.09 6.21 -7.06
C ALA A 157 -5.60 6.44 -6.77
N ILE A 158 -4.77 5.42 -7.02
CA ILE A 158 -3.32 5.54 -7.10
C ILE A 158 -2.77 4.56 -8.16
N VAL A 159 -1.84 5.06 -8.97
CA VAL A 159 -1.03 4.27 -9.90
C VAL A 159 0.43 4.43 -9.49
N PHE A 160 1.12 3.32 -9.26
CA PHE A 160 2.52 3.31 -8.84
C PHE A 160 3.28 2.13 -9.41
N THR A 161 4.61 2.22 -9.41
CA THR A 161 5.50 1.14 -9.80
C THR A 161 6.37 0.69 -8.63
N VAL A 162 6.72 -0.59 -8.64
CA VAL A 162 7.80 -1.16 -7.83
C VAL A 162 8.74 -1.86 -8.78
N GLN A 163 9.96 -1.34 -8.92
CA GLN A 163 10.97 -1.83 -9.86
C GLN A 163 12.29 -2.15 -9.14
N ARG A 164 12.98 -3.19 -9.61
CA ARG A 164 14.35 -3.47 -9.20
C ARG A 164 15.32 -2.57 -9.96
N ILE A 165 16.33 -2.07 -9.26
CA ILE A 165 17.48 -1.45 -9.92
C ILE A 165 18.33 -2.57 -10.53
N VAL A 166 18.49 -2.54 -11.85
CA VAL A 166 19.41 -3.43 -12.56
C VAL A 166 20.84 -2.95 -12.28
N LYS A 167 21.68 -3.85 -11.79
CA LYS A 167 23.12 -3.62 -11.58
C LYS A 167 23.91 -3.84 -12.86
#